data_AF-A0A7S9DY91-F1
#
_entry.id   AF-A0A7S9DY91-F1
#
_cell.length_a   1.000
_cell.length_b   1.000
_cell.length_c   1.000
_cell.angle_alpha   90.00
_cell.angle_beta   90.00
_cell.angle_gamma   90.00
#
_symmetry.space_group_name_H-M   'P 1'
#
loop_
_entity.id
_entity.type
_entity.pdbx_description
1 polymer ?
#
loop_
_entity_poly.entity_id
_entity_poly.type
_entity_poly.pdbx_seq_one_letter_code
_entity_poly.pdbx_strand_id
1 'polypeptide(L)'
;MILANNPPAVVMKAFTWAYEELGLTSTEAAQILGISERGLRETALVGFEVASVESELQISFIKMYHLLYAMSDGDNDALLDWFNHYNPHLDVVPKQACTNLPGICYVSDYLQSLQSEPATPVPSMVTNSPLEQNEPEMVAR
;
A
#
# COMPACT_ATOMS: atom_id res chain seq x y z
N MET A 1 -9.57 2.24 -24.11
CA MET A 1 -8.82 2.60 -22.88
C MET A 1 -8.30 4.02 -23.07
N ILE A 2 -8.91 5.01 -22.43
CA ILE A 2 -8.37 6.39 -22.47
C ILE A 2 -7.19 6.37 -21.50
N LEU A 3 -5.96 6.31 -22.01
CA LEU A 3 -4.79 6.72 -21.25
C LEU A 3 -4.95 8.23 -21.04
N ALA A 4 -5.48 8.62 -19.88
CA ALA A 4 -5.33 9.99 -19.44
C ALA A 4 -3.82 10.26 -19.41
N ASN A 5 -3.37 11.17 -20.28
CA ASN A 5 -1.95 11.49 -20.43
C ASN A 5 -1.55 12.37 -19.24
N ASN A 6 -1.43 11.76 -18.06
CA ASN A 6 -1.04 12.46 -16.83
C ASN A 6 0.38 12.98 -17.01
N PRO A 7 0.67 14.25 -16.70
CA PRO A 7 2.02 14.77 -16.81
C PRO A 7 3.00 13.93 -15.96
N PRO A 8 4.14 13.47 -16.53
CA PRO A 8 5.12 12.64 -15.82
C PRO A 8 5.51 13.15 -14.42
N ALA A 9 5.75 14.45 -14.28
CA ALA A 9 6.09 15.07 -13.00
C ALA A 9 4.96 14.97 -11.96
N VAL A 10 3.70 15.00 -12.39
CA VAL A 10 2.53 14.84 -11.51
C VAL A 10 2.44 13.40 -11.02
N VAL A 11 2.63 12.42 -11.90
CA VAL A 11 2.67 11.00 -11.54
C VAL A 11 3.81 10.72 -10.56
N MET A 12 5.01 11.24 -10.83
CA MET A 12 6.17 11.09 -9.94
C MET A 12 5.91 11.69 -8.56
N LYS A 13 5.32 12.89 -8.50
CA LYS A 13 4.98 13.53 -7.22
C LYS A 13 3.94 12.72 -6.44
N ALA A 14 2.89 12.25 -7.10
CA ALA A 14 1.86 11.42 -6.48
C ALA A 14 2.42 10.08 -5.97
N PHE A 15 3.28 9.43 -6.77
CA PHE A 15 3.98 8.22 -6.35
C PHE A 15 4.86 8.49 -5.12
N THR A 16 5.57 9.62 -5.10
CA THR A 16 6.42 10.03 -3.98
C THR A 16 5.62 10.13 -2.69
N TRP A 17 4.51 10.86 -2.72
CA TRP A 17 3.64 11.00 -1.56
C TRP A 17 3.05 9.66 -1.11
N ALA A 18 2.58 8.84 -2.05
CA ALA A 18 1.98 7.54 -1.72
C ALA A 18 2.96 6.60 -1.01
N TYR A 19 4.20 6.49 -1.49
CA TYR A 19 5.17 5.60 -0.83
C TYR A 19 5.65 6.16 0.51
N GLU A 20 5.80 7.49 0.64
CA GLU A 20 6.18 8.14 1.90
C GLU A 20 5.11 7.95 2.97
N GLU A 21 3.83 8.12 2.63
CA GLU A 21 2.72 7.89 3.56
C GLU A 21 2.59 6.43 3.98
N LEU A 22 2.94 5.48 3.10
CA LEU A 22 3.01 4.05 3.45
C LEU A 22 4.27 3.67 4.26
N GLY A 23 5.11 4.65 4.60
CA GLY A 23 6.33 4.44 5.38
C GLY A 23 7.43 3.69 4.61
N LEU A 24 7.41 3.74 3.28
CA LEU A 24 8.46 3.17 2.44
C LEU A 24 9.63 4.16 2.30
N THR A 25 10.83 3.60 2.25
CA THR A 25 12.06 4.35 1.97
C THR A 25 12.22 4.61 0.47
N SER A 26 13.01 5.62 0.10
CA SER A 26 13.36 5.87 -1.31
C SER A 26 14.07 4.67 -1.96
N THR A 27 14.81 3.87 -1.17
CA THR A 27 15.45 2.64 -1.64
C THR A 27 14.41 1.57 -1.98
N GLU A 28 13.40 1.34 -1.12
CA GLU A 28 12.28 0.43 -1.41
C GLU A 28 11.47 0.92 -2.61
N ALA A 29 11.19 2.22 -2.70
CA ALA A 29 10.49 2.80 -3.85
C ALA A 29 11.26 2.60 -5.17
N ALA A 30 12.59 2.75 -5.16
CA ALA A 30 13.42 2.48 -6.34
C ALA A 30 13.39 0.99 -6.72
N GLN A 31 13.37 0.08 -5.74
CA GLN A 31 13.24 -1.36 -5.98
C GLN A 31 11.90 -1.71 -6.63
N ILE A 32 10.80 -1.10 -6.18
CA ILE A 32 9.47 -1.27 -6.79
C ILE A 32 9.50 -0.90 -8.27
N LEU A 33 10.19 0.19 -8.61
CA LEU A 33 10.34 0.66 -9.99
C LEU A 33 11.39 -0.12 -10.80
N GLY A 34 12.17 -1.02 -10.18
CA GLY A 34 13.23 -1.76 -10.84
C GLY A 34 14.44 -0.91 -11.23
N ILE A 35 14.66 0.22 -10.55
CA ILE A 35 15.74 1.18 -10.84
C ILE A 35 16.66 1.37 -9.64
N SER A 36 17.77 2.09 -9.85
CA SER A 36 18.62 2.51 -8.73
C SER A 36 18.01 3.70 -7.98
N GLU A 37 18.32 3.83 -6.68
CA GLU A 37 17.93 4.99 -5.87
C GLU A 37 18.45 6.32 -6.45
N ARG A 38 19.62 6.28 -7.11
CA ARG A 38 20.15 7.41 -7.88
C ARG A 38 19.24 7.75 -9.06
N GLY A 39 18.80 6.75 -9.83
CA GLY A 39 17.89 6.92 -10.95
C GLY A 39 16.55 7.54 -10.49
N LEU A 40 16.02 7.08 -9.36
CA LEU A 40 14.82 7.67 -8.75
C LEU A 40 15.02 9.17 -8.43
N ARG A 41 16.17 9.55 -7.84
CA ARG A 41 16.48 10.97 -7.56
C ARG A 41 16.62 11.81 -8.83
N GLU A 42 17.29 11.27 -9.85
CA GLU A 42 17.51 11.97 -11.12
C GLU A 42 16.18 12.23 -11.85
N THR A 43 15.18 11.36 -11.71
CA THR A 43 13.86 11.51 -12.33
C THR A 43 12.82 12.21 -11.45
N ALA A 44 13.12 12.51 -10.18
CA ALA A 44 12.15 13.03 -9.21
C ALA A 44 11.41 14.32 -9.65
N LEU A 45 12.07 15.19 -10.43
CA LEU A 45 11.48 16.45 -10.90
C LEU A 45 10.77 16.34 -12.24
N VAL A 46 11.21 15.42 -13.10
CA VAL A 46 10.73 15.30 -14.50
C VAL A 46 9.73 14.17 -14.68
N GLY A 47 9.84 13.10 -13.88
CA GLY A 47 9.08 11.87 -14.02
C GLY A 47 9.58 10.95 -15.13
N PHE A 48 8.82 9.89 -15.39
CA PHE A 48 9.09 8.92 -16.45
C PHE A 48 8.18 9.13 -17.66
N GLU A 49 8.62 8.67 -18.83
CA GLU A 49 7.81 8.68 -20.04
C GLU A 49 6.46 7.96 -19.82
N VAL A 50 5.37 8.47 -20.40
CA VAL A 50 4.00 8.00 -20.06
C VAL A 50 3.78 6.52 -20.42
N ALA A 51 4.45 6.04 -21.45
CA ALA A 51 4.36 4.64 -21.90
C ALA A 51 5.48 3.75 -21.35
N SER A 52 6.26 4.22 -20.38
CA SER A 52 7.32 3.45 -19.74
C SER A 52 6.78 2.46 -18.70
N VAL A 53 7.56 1.42 -18.42
CA VAL A 53 7.24 0.41 -17.38
C VAL A 53 7.20 1.06 -15.99
N GLU A 54 8.09 2.01 -15.73
CA GLU A 54 8.14 2.77 -14.49
C GLU A 54 6.88 3.59 -14.30
N SER A 55 6.36 4.24 -15.35
CA SER A 55 5.09 4.97 -15.27
C SER A 55 3.91 4.05 -15.00
N GLU A 56 3.86 2.88 -15.62
CA GLU A 56 2.82 1.87 -15.35
C GLU A 56 2.85 1.38 -13.89
N LEU A 57 4.05 1.11 -13.36
CA LEU A 57 4.26 0.75 -11.95
C LEU A 57 3.79 1.87 -11.02
N GLN A 58 4.18 3.12 -11.29
CA GLN A 58 3.75 4.26 -10.48
C GLN A 58 2.23 4.41 -10.46
N ILE A 59 1.58 4.35 -11.61
CA ILE A 59 0.12 4.48 -11.72
C ILE A 59 -0.58 3.32 -10.98
N SER A 60 -0.08 2.10 -11.13
CA SER A 60 -0.64 0.93 -10.44
C SER A 60 -0.49 1.04 -8.92
N PHE A 61 0.67 1.50 -8.45
CA PHE A 61 0.92 1.73 -7.03
C PHE A 61 0.04 2.85 -6.45
N ILE A 62 -0.08 3.99 -7.16
CA ILE A 62 -0.95 5.11 -6.74
C ILE A 62 -2.41 4.65 -6.63
N LYS A 63 -2.89 3.84 -7.59
CA LYS A 63 -4.25 3.27 -7.53
C LYS A 63 -4.44 2.36 -6.32
N MET A 64 -3.48 1.48 -6.04
CA MET A 64 -3.49 0.59 -4.88
C MET A 64 -3.55 1.39 -3.57
N TYR A 65 -2.69 2.40 -3.43
CA TYR A 65 -2.69 3.32 -2.30
C TYR A 65 -4.05 4.00 -2.13
N HIS A 66 -4.67 4.51 -3.20
CA HIS A 66 -5.99 5.14 -3.10
C HIS A 66 -7.10 4.17 -2.68
N LEU A 67 -7.07 2.92 -3.14
CA LEU A 67 -8.02 1.90 -2.70
C LEU A 67 -7.86 1.60 -1.21
N LEU A 68 -6.62 1.52 -0.73
CA LEU A 68 -6.31 1.32 0.68
C LEU A 68 -6.74 2.52 1.53
N TYR A 69 -6.44 3.74 1.09
CA TYR A 69 -6.87 4.98 1.77
C TYR A 69 -8.39 5.06 1.92
N ALA A 70 -9.13 4.69 0.87
CA ALA A 70 -10.59 4.65 0.91
C ALA A 70 -11.12 3.58 1.87
N MET A 71 -10.47 2.42 1.95
CA MET A 71 -10.83 1.35 2.89
C MET A 71 -10.60 1.76 4.35
N SER A 72 -9.56 2.56 4.63
CA SER A 72 -9.26 3.06 5.97
C SER A 72 -10.06 4.30 6.37
N ASP A 73 -11.01 4.76 5.54
CA ASP A 73 -11.75 6.03 5.74
C ASP A 73 -10.82 7.24 6.01
N GLY A 74 -9.61 7.21 5.44
CA GLY A 74 -8.56 8.21 5.64
C GLY A 74 -7.78 8.12 6.96
N ASP A 75 -7.99 7.08 7.78
CA ASP A 75 -7.17 6.82 8.97
C ASP A 75 -5.79 6.28 8.55
N ASN A 76 -4.76 7.11 8.74
CA ASN A 76 -3.39 6.79 8.36
C ASN A 76 -2.77 5.69 9.23
N ASP A 77 -3.10 5.64 10.52
CA ASP A 77 -2.57 4.60 11.42
C ASP A 77 -3.15 3.23 11.03
N ALA A 78 -4.45 3.18 10.71
CA ALA A 78 -5.10 1.97 10.21
C ALA A 78 -4.56 1.53 8.83
N LEU A 79 -4.29 2.49 7.93
CA LEU A 79 -3.66 2.24 6.64
C LEU A 79 -2.26 1.63 6.80
N LEU A 80 -1.43 2.21 7.67
CA LEU A 80 -0.07 1.73 7.93
C LEU A 80 -0.07 0.37 8.62
N ASP A 81 -0.94 0.17 9.61
CA ASP A 81 -1.08 -1.09 10.31
C ASP A 81 -1.44 -2.21 9.32
N TRP A 82 -2.48 -2.01 8.50
CA TRP A 82 -2.91 -3.00 7.52
C TRP A 82 -1.83 -3.33 6.50
N PHE A 83 -1.09 -2.33 6.00
CA PHE A 83 -0.07 -2.54 4.97
C PHE A 83 1.16 -3.32 5.47
N ASN A 84 1.48 -3.17 6.76
CA ASN A 84 2.67 -3.77 7.38
C ASN A 84 2.41 -5.11 8.08
N HIS A 85 1.14 -5.51 8.26
CA HIS A 85 0.79 -6.77 8.91
C HIS A 85 0.40 -7.88 7.93
N TYR A 86 0.58 -9.13 8.37
CA TYR A 86 0.19 -10.30 7.59
C TYR A 86 -1.32 -10.32 7.37
N ASN A 87 -1.74 -10.43 6.11
CA ASN A 87 -3.14 -10.50 5.75
C ASN A 87 -3.50 -11.95 5.38
N PRO A 88 -4.38 -12.62 6.16
CA PRO A 88 -4.76 -14.02 5.91
C PRO A 88 -5.48 -14.27 4.57
N HIS A 89 -6.16 -13.26 4.02
CA HIS A 89 -6.83 -13.39 2.73
C HIS A 89 -5.86 -13.29 1.55
N LEU A 90 -4.73 -12.60 1.75
CA LEU A 90 -3.66 -12.49 0.77
C LEU A 90 -2.54 -13.52 0.99
N ASP A 91 -2.56 -14.22 2.12
CA ASP A 91 -1.49 -15.12 2.59
C ASP A 91 -0.09 -14.47 2.58
N VAL A 92 -0.02 -13.16 2.80
CA VAL A 92 1.23 -12.38 2.74
C VAL A 92 1.08 -11.06 3.49
N VAL A 93 2.21 -10.47 3.87
CA VAL A 93 2.25 -9.06 4.28
C VAL A 93 2.15 -8.18 3.02
N PRO A 94 1.16 -7.26 2.89
CA PRO A 94 0.97 -6.46 1.68
C PRO A 94 2.23 -5.71 1.23
N LYS A 95 2.98 -5.12 2.17
CA LYS A 95 4.27 -4.49 1.90
C LYS A 95 5.27 -5.42 1.19
N GLN A 96 5.30 -6.71 1.53
CA GLN A 96 6.20 -7.69 0.92
C GLN A 96 5.73 -8.14 -0.47
N ALA A 97 4.42 -8.10 -0.73
CA ALA A 97 3.88 -8.38 -2.05
C ALA A 97 4.14 -7.22 -3.03
N CYS A 98 4.02 -5.98 -2.57
CA CYS A 98 4.12 -4.77 -3.39
C CYS A 98 5.55 -4.39 -3.83
N THR A 99 6.42 -5.37 -4.15
CA THR A 99 7.80 -5.13 -4.65
C THR A 99 7.90 -5.14 -6.18
N ASN A 100 6.81 -5.44 -6.89
CA ASN A 100 6.74 -5.49 -8.35
C ASN A 100 5.29 -5.32 -8.82
N LEU A 101 5.10 -5.17 -10.14
CA LEU A 101 3.78 -4.94 -10.73
C LEU A 101 2.77 -6.05 -10.41
N PRO A 102 3.08 -7.36 -10.59
CA PRO A 102 2.14 -8.43 -10.25
C PRO A 102 1.65 -8.38 -8.80
N GLY A 103 2.54 -8.12 -7.83
CA GLY A 103 2.16 -8.04 -6.43
C GLY A 103 1.31 -6.81 -6.10
N ILE A 104 1.60 -5.67 -6.72
CA ILE A 104 0.77 -4.46 -6.62
C ILE A 104 -0.64 -4.73 -7.17
N CYS A 105 -0.75 -5.36 -8.35
CA CYS A 105 -2.03 -5.73 -8.93
C CYS A 105 -2.79 -6.73 -8.04
N TYR A 106 -2.11 -7.75 -7.51
CA TYR A 106 -2.71 -8.73 -6.61
C TYR A 106 -3.36 -8.08 -5.38
N VAL A 107 -2.65 -7.15 -4.72
CA VAL A 107 -3.20 -6.40 -3.58
C VAL A 107 -4.33 -5.47 -4.01
N SER A 108 -4.20 -4.80 -5.16
CA SER A 108 -5.22 -3.90 -5.70
C SER A 108 -6.53 -4.63 -5.99
N ASP A 109 -6.45 -5.80 -6.62
CA ASP A 109 -7.62 -6.60 -6.99
C ASP A 109 -8.38 -7.06 -5.74
N TYR A 110 -7.65 -7.45 -4.68
CA TYR A 110 -8.24 -7.76 -3.39
C TYR A 110 -8.95 -6.55 -2.76
N LEU A 111 -8.27 -5.39 -2.67
CA LEU A 111 -8.87 -4.16 -2.13
C LEU A 111 -10.12 -3.73 -2.90
N GLN A 112 -10.11 -3.89 -4.23
CA GLN A 112 -11.25 -3.58 -5.08
C GLN A 112 -12.41 -4.56 -4.87
N SER A 113 -12.12 -5.84 -4.62
CA SER A 113 -13.15 -6.83 -4.31
C SER A 113 -13.91 -6.48 -3.02
N LEU A 114 -13.22 -5.98 -1.99
CA LEU A 114 -13.85 -5.54 -0.74
C LEU A 114 -14.80 -4.34 -0.93
N GLN A 115 -14.47 -3.44 -1.85
CA GLN A 115 -15.30 -2.25 -2.13
C GLN A 115 -16.49 -2.55 -3.04
N SER A 116 -16.40 -3.61 -3.85
CA SER A 116 -17.44 -3.97 -4.83
C SER A 116 -18.51 -4.91 -4.26
N GLU A 117 -18.26 -5.53 -3.11
CA GLU A 117 -19.21 -6.40 -2.41
C GLU A 117 -20.27 -5.57 -1.63
N PRO A 118 -21.58 -5.78 -1.88
CA PRO A 118 -22.61 -5.11 -1.10
C PRO A 118 -22.69 -5.70 0.32
N ALA A 119 -22.23 -4.92 1.30
CA ALA A 119 -22.49 -5.07 2.75
C ALA A 119 -22.27 -6.49 3.33
N THR A 120 -21.04 -6.98 3.28
CA THR A 120 -20.52 -7.89 4.31
C THR A 120 -19.74 -7.05 5.33
N PRO A 121 -19.79 -7.38 6.64
CA PRO A 121 -19.04 -6.61 7.62
C PRO A 121 -17.56 -6.73 7.27
N VAL A 122 -16.95 -5.57 6.98
CA VAL A 122 -15.50 -5.42 6.81
C VAL A 122 -14.84 -6.26 7.91
N PRO A 123 -13.86 -7.15 7.59
CA PRO A 123 -13.11 -7.83 8.64
C PRO A 123 -12.61 -6.76 9.58
N SER A 124 -13.17 -6.72 10.79
CA SER A 124 -12.82 -5.71 11.77
C SER A 124 -11.32 -5.75 11.88
N MET A 125 -10.68 -4.59 11.74
CA MET A 125 -9.26 -4.45 12.04
C MET A 125 -9.11 -4.86 13.50
N VAL A 126 -8.79 -6.14 13.74
CA VAL A 126 -8.49 -6.67 15.06
C VAL A 126 -7.14 -6.10 15.38
N THR A 127 -7.15 -4.89 15.91
CA THR A 127 -6.04 -4.32 16.63
C THR A 127 -5.82 -5.23 17.83
N ASN A 128 -4.82 -6.11 17.74
CA ASN A 128 -4.30 -6.80 18.91
C ASN A 128 -3.62 -5.75 19.79
N SER A 129 -4.41 -5.00 20.56
CA SER A 129 -3.91 -4.18 21.65
C SER A 129 -3.40 -5.12 22.75
N PRO A 130 -2.13 -5.05 23.15
CA PRO A 130 -1.62 -5.88 24.23
C PRO A 130 -1.80 -5.15 25.56
N LEU A 131 -2.85 -5.47 26.34
CA LEU A 131 -3.07 -5.20 27.78
C LEU A 131 -4.40 -5.91 28.11
N GLU A 132 -4.51 -6.95 28.95
CA GLU A 132 -4.16 -7.03 30.36
C GLU A 132 -3.67 -8.46 30.72
N GLN A 133 -2.43 -8.57 31.18
CA GLN A 133 -2.03 -9.60 32.14
C GLN A 133 -2.09 -8.97 33.53
N ASN A 134 -2.67 -9.70 34.51
CA ASN A 134 -2.66 -9.54 35.99
C ASN A 134 -4.11 -9.73 36.52
N GLU A 135 -4.47 -10.63 37.44
CA GLU A 135 -3.77 -11.15 38.64
C GLU A 135 -4.53 -12.40 39.21
N PRO A 136 -4.14 -13.02 40.37
CA PRO A 136 -4.06 -14.47 40.55
C PRO A 136 -5.28 -15.13 41.22
N GLU A 137 -5.45 -16.42 40.95
CA GLU A 137 -6.44 -17.30 41.56
C GLU A 137 -6.13 -17.55 43.04
N MET A 138 -6.93 -16.98 43.94
CA MET A 138 -6.89 -17.21 45.38
C MET A 138 -7.48 -18.58 45.72
N VAL A 139 -6.61 -19.48 46.19
CA VAL A 139 -6.95 -20.80 46.75
C VAL A 139 -7.88 -20.65 47.97
N ALA A 140 -9.04 -21.29 47.91
CA ALA A 140 -9.84 -21.63 49.08
C ALA A 140 -10.20 -23.11 49.06
N ARG A 141 -9.48 -23.91 49.85
CA ARG A 141 -9.92 -25.20 50.40
C ARG A 141 -9.37 -25.35 51.81
#